data_AF-A0A9F2WGD5-F1
#
_entry.id   AF-A0A9F2WGD5-F1
#
_cell.length_a   1.000
_cell.length_b   1.000
_cell.length_c   1.000
_cell.angle_alpha   90.00
_cell.angle_beta   90.00
_cell.angle_gamma   90.00
#
_symmetry.space_group_name_H-M   'P 1'
#
loop_
_entity.id
_entity.type
_entity.pdbx_description
1 polymer ?
#
loop_
_entity_poly.entity_id
_entity_poly.type
_entity_poly.pdbx_seq_one_letter_code
_entity_poly.pdbx_strand_id
1 'polypeptide(L)'
;CPASGSTSLSCFLSPQLGGLQFDKELRSLIAYLTTITTWTIRDKFARLSQMATILNLERVTEILDYWGPNSGPLTWCLTPAEVRQVLALRMDFRSEDIKRLRL
;
A
#
# COMPACT_ATOMS: atom_id res chain seq x y z
N CYS A 1 21.11 16.62 20.88
CA CYS A 1 21.55 18.04 20.96
C CYS A 1 23.05 18.07 21.24
N PRO A 2 23.83 19.03 20.73
CA PRO A 2 23.44 20.31 20.07
C PRO A 2 24.09 20.43 18.67
N ALA A 3 23.82 21.36 17.75
CA ALA A 3 22.80 22.38 17.53
C ALA A 3 22.96 22.78 16.05
N SER A 4 21.93 22.61 15.22
CA SER A 4 21.70 23.46 14.04
C SER A 4 20.34 23.11 13.44
N GLY A 5 19.32 23.88 13.86
CA GLY A 5 17.90 23.62 13.63
C GLY A 5 17.39 23.90 12.22
N SER A 6 18.14 23.52 11.17
CA SER A 6 17.72 23.73 9.78
C SER A 6 17.51 22.43 8.99
N THR A 7 18.08 21.30 9.43
CA THR A 7 17.97 20.00 8.73
C THR A 7 16.77 19.14 9.13
N SER A 8 16.03 19.51 10.19
CA SER A 8 14.92 18.68 10.68
C SER A 8 13.64 18.81 9.86
N LEU A 9 13.48 19.88 9.08
CA LEU A 9 12.33 20.10 8.20
C LEU A 9 12.48 19.45 6.82
N SER A 10 13.73 19.15 6.42
CA SER A 10 14.04 18.54 5.12
C SER A 10 13.62 17.07 5.02
N CYS A 11 13.53 16.38 6.16
CA CYS A 11 13.14 14.96 6.22
C CYS A 11 11.62 14.73 6.13
N PHE A 12 10.80 15.76 6.31
CA PHE A 12 9.33 15.62 6.28
C PHE A 12 8.73 15.63 4.87
N LEU A 13 9.51 15.97 3.84
CA LEU A 13 9.04 16.11 2.45
C LEU A 13 9.46 14.98 1.51
N SER A 14 10.10 13.92 2.02
CA SER A 14 10.54 12.80 1.17
C SER A 14 9.40 11.79 0.97
N PRO A 15 8.94 11.52 -0.27
CA PRO A 15 7.88 10.53 -0.53
C PRO A 15 8.22 9.11 -0.03
N GLN A 16 9.51 8.77 0.05
CA GLN A 16 9.99 7.52 0.66
C GLN A 16 9.71 7.42 2.18
N LEU A 17 9.77 8.53 2.92
CA LEU A 17 9.45 8.55 4.35
C LEU A 17 7.93 8.61 4.60
N GLY A 18 7.17 9.19 3.66
CA GLY A 18 5.71 9.23 3.71
C GLY A 18 5.07 7.83 3.65
N GLY A 19 5.53 6.96 2.74
CA GLY A 19 5.07 5.58 2.65
C GLY A 19 5.39 4.75 3.90
N LEU A 20 6.59 4.94 4.46
CA LEU A 20 7.03 4.26 5.68
C LEU A 20 6.26 4.75 6.92
N GLN A 21 5.97 6.05 7.00
CA GLN A 21 5.19 6.63 8.09
C GLN A 21 3.73 6.16 8.02
N PHE A 22 3.15 6.14 6.82
CA PHE A 22 1.80 5.60 6.60
C PHE A 22 1.70 4.12 7.00
N ASP A 23 2.67 3.30 6.61
CA ASP A 23 2.73 1.89 6.96
C ASP A 23 2.88 1.68 8.48
N LYS A 24 3.67 2.52 9.16
CA LYS A 24 3.76 2.52 10.63
C LYS A 24 2.43 2.87 11.29
N GLU A 25 1.78 3.94 10.87
CA GLU A 25 0.52 4.38 11.47
C GLU A 25 -0.61 3.40 11.19
N LEU A 26 -0.68 2.84 9.98
CA LEU A 26 -1.64 1.81 9.62
C LEU A 26 -1.46 0.56 10.49
N ARG A 27 -0.22 0.09 10.65
CA ARG A 27 0.08 -1.09 11.49
C ARG A 27 -0.25 -0.84 12.96
N SER A 28 0.02 0.35 13.48
CA SER A 28 -0.32 0.74 14.85
C SER A 28 -1.83 0.83 15.07
N LEU A 29 -2.57 1.40 14.12
CA LEU A 29 -4.03 1.50 14.16
C LEU A 29 -4.68 0.11 14.09
N ILE A 30 -4.21 -0.77 13.20
CA ILE A 30 -4.67 -2.15 13.09
C ILE A 30 -4.38 -2.91 14.38
N ALA A 31 -3.19 -2.76 14.97
CA ALA A 31 -2.83 -3.41 16.23
C ALA A 31 -3.77 -2.98 17.37
N TYR A 32 -4.00 -1.67 17.53
CA TYR A 32 -4.93 -1.15 18.53
C TYR A 32 -6.33 -1.69 18.30
N LEU A 33 -6.89 -1.55 17.10
CA LEU A 33 -8.23 -2.02 16.75
C LEU A 33 -8.40 -3.54 16.94
N THR A 34 -7.35 -4.32 16.69
CA THR A 34 -7.36 -5.78 16.91
C THR A 34 -7.44 -6.14 18.40
N THR A 35 -6.95 -5.29 19.32
CA THR A 35 -7.09 -5.51 20.76
C THR A 35 -8.50 -5.23 21.29
N ILE A 36 -9.27 -4.39 20.59
CA ILE A 36 -10.61 -3.97 21.00
C ILE A 36 -11.73 -4.78 20.32
N THR A 37 -11.41 -5.60 19.32
CA THR A 37 -12.44 -6.25 18.49
C THR A 37 -12.03 -7.67 18.10
N THR A 38 -12.94 -8.61 18.29
CA THR A 38 -12.72 -10.03 17.99
C THR A 38 -12.85 -10.31 16.48
N TRP A 39 -11.71 -10.61 15.85
CA TRP A 39 -11.53 -11.35 14.58
C TRP A 39 -12.01 -10.68 13.27
N THR A 40 -13.04 -9.84 13.28
CA THR A 40 -13.66 -9.27 12.05
C THR A 40 -12.98 -8.02 11.48
N ILE A 41 -12.08 -7.39 12.25
CA ILE A 41 -11.35 -6.20 11.79
C ILE A 41 -10.27 -6.56 10.76
N ARG A 42 -9.62 -7.72 10.87
CA ARG A 42 -8.64 -8.15 9.86
C ARG A 42 -9.24 -8.26 8.46
N ASP A 43 -10.49 -8.72 8.35
CA ASP A 43 -11.23 -8.77 7.08
C ASP A 43 -11.57 -7.37 6.56
N LYS A 44 -12.01 -6.47 7.46
CA LYS A 44 -12.24 -5.05 7.14
C LYS A 44 -10.99 -4.31 6.67
N PHE A 45 -9.81 -4.66 7.18
CA PHE A 45 -8.52 -4.07 6.81
C PHE A 45 -7.77 -4.86 5.71
N ALA A 46 -8.26 -6.04 5.31
CA ALA A 46 -7.65 -6.83 4.25
C ALA A 46 -7.61 -6.06 2.93
N ARG A 47 -8.72 -5.37 2.58
CA ARG A 47 -8.77 -4.48 1.40
C ARG A 47 -7.75 -3.34 1.49
N LEU A 48 -7.64 -2.67 2.64
CA LEU A 48 -6.66 -1.59 2.84
C LEU A 48 -5.21 -2.10 2.80
N SER A 49 -4.94 -3.28 3.36
CA SER A 49 -3.61 -3.89 3.36
C SER A 49 -3.19 -4.32 1.94
N GLN A 50 -4.13 -4.85 1.16
CA GLN A 50 -3.93 -5.16 -0.25
C GLN A 50 -3.71 -3.89 -1.08
N MET A 51 -4.47 -2.81 -0.81
CA MET A 51 -4.24 -1.50 -1.42
C MET A 51 -2.84 -0.96 -1.09
N ALA A 52 -2.40 -1.03 0.17
CA ALA A 52 -1.06 -0.62 0.57
C ALA A 52 0.03 -1.43 -0.14
N THR A 53 -0.18 -2.73 -0.35
CA THR A 53 0.73 -3.59 -1.13
C THR A 53 0.85 -3.11 -2.57
N ILE A 54 -0.28 -2.81 -3.22
CA ILE A 54 -0.30 -2.27 -4.60
C ILE A 54 0.41 -0.92 -4.68
N LEU A 55 0.19 -0.04 -3.70
CA LEU A 55 0.80 1.29 -3.67
C LEU A 55 2.31 1.26 -3.39
N ASN A 56 2.82 0.19 -2.79
CA ASN A 56 4.25 -0.01 -2.51
C ASN A 56 5.02 -0.70 -3.64
N LEU A 57 4.36 -1.09 -4.74
CA LEU A 57 5.04 -1.66 -5.90
C LEU A 57 6.00 -0.64 -6.54
N GLU A 58 7.13 -1.13 -7.04
CA GLU A 58 8.08 -0.31 -7.79
C GLU A 58 7.66 -0.17 -9.25
N ARG A 59 6.98 -1.20 -9.79
CA ARG A 59 6.56 -1.26 -11.19
C ARG A 59 5.15 -1.79 -11.34
N VAL A 60 4.43 -1.30 -12.35
CA VAL A 60 3.06 -1.73 -12.69
C VAL A 60 2.98 -3.24 -12.95
N THR A 61 4.01 -3.85 -13.56
CA THR A 61 4.03 -5.28 -13.89
C THR A 61 4.22 -6.20 -12.68
N GLU A 62 4.76 -5.68 -11.59
CA GLU A 62 5.05 -6.44 -10.37
C GLU A 62 3.77 -6.99 -9.72
N ILE A 63 2.62 -6.35 -9.97
CA ILE A 63 1.32 -6.87 -9.53
C ILE A 63 1.02 -8.27 -10.07
N LEU A 64 1.56 -8.64 -11.23
CA LEU A 64 1.36 -9.96 -11.85
C LEU A 64 2.05 -11.07 -11.05
N ASP A 65 3.07 -10.74 -10.27
CA ASP A 65 3.77 -11.68 -9.39
C ASP A 65 2.94 -11.99 -8.14
N TYR A 66 1.97 -11.15 -7.82
CA TYR A 66 1.07 -11.34 -6.70
C TYR A 66 -0.36 -11.71 -7.12
N TRP A 67 -0.68 -11.71 -8.41
CA TRP A 67 -2.04 -11.87 -8.92
C TRP A 67 -2.30 -13.23 -9.58
N GLY A 68 -3.55 -13.69 -9.52
CA GLY A 68 -4.01 -14.93 -10.16
C GLY A 68 -3.24 -16.16 -9.63
N PRO A 69 -2.66 -17.00 -10.51
CA PRO A 69 -1.97 -18.23 -10.08
C PRO A 69 -0.71 -17.95 -9.23
N ASN A 70 -0.18 -16.72 -9.27
CA ASN A 70 1.00 -16.32 -8.51
C ASN A 70 0.67 -15.77 -7.11
N SER A 71 -0.61 -15.63 -6.76
CA SER A 71 -1.01 -15.04 -5.47
C SER A 71 -0.63 -15.88 -4.24
N GLY A 72 -0.23 -17.14 -4.44
CA GLY A 72 0.15 -18.05 -3.36
C GLY A 72 -0.98 -18.14 -2.32
N PRO A 73 -0.68 -17.96 -1.01
CA PRO A 73 -1.69 -18.00 0.04
C PRO A 73 -2.53 -16.71 0.14
N LEU A 74 -2.18 -15.65 -0.59
CA LEU A 74 -2.91 -14.38 -0.56
C LEU A 74 -4.22 -14.53 -1.35
N THR A 75 -5.35 -14.38 -0.65
CA THR A 75 -6.67 -14.29 -1.30
C THR A 75 -6.98 -12.81 -1.54
N TRP A 76 -7.06 -12.40 -2.80
CA TRP A 76 -7.43 -11.03 -3.16
C TRP A 76 -8.90 -10.77 -2.85
N CYS A 77 -9.16 -9.71 -2.08
CA CYS A 77 -10.49 -9.20 -1.80
C CYS A 77 -10.88 -8.06 -2.74
N LEU A 78 -9.92 -7.57 -3.55
CA LEU A 78 -10.12 -6.52 -4.54
C LEU A 78 -10.45 -7.14 -5.90
N THR A 79 -11.35 -6.53 -6.64
CA THR A 79 -11.64 -6.86 -8.04
C THR A 79 -10.53 -6.33 -8.96
N PRO A 80 -10.34 -6.91 -10.16
CA PRO A 80 -9.40 -6.37 -11.16
C PRO A 80 -9.60 -4.88 -11.46
N ALA A 81 -10.83 -4.38 -11.41
CA ALA A 81 -11.15 -2.97 -11.61
C ALA A 81 -10.64 -2.09 -10.46
N GLU A 82 -10.82 -2.53 -9.21
CA GLU A 82 -10.31 -1.81 -8.04
C GLU A 82 -8.79 -1.80 -8.00
N VAL A 83 -8.12 -2.90 -8.38
CA VAL A 83 -6.66 -2.93 -8.49
C VAL A 83 -6.17 -1.88 -9.49
N ARG A 84 -6.82 -1.76 -10.65
CA ARG A 84 -6.50 -0.72 -11.63
C ARG A 84 -6.75 0.69 -11.10
N GLN A 85 -7.80 0.91 -10.32
CA GLN A 85 -8.05 2.20 -9.67
C GLN A 85 -6.96 2.55 -8.65
N VAL A 86 -6.52 1.57 -7.84
CA VAL A 86 -5.47 1.77 -6.84
C VAL A 86 -4.12 2.03 -7.49
N LEU A 87 -3.77 1.29 -8.55
CA LEU A 87 -2.57 1.56 -9.36
C LEU A 87 -2.60 2.97 -9.96
N ALA A 88 -3.77 3.46 -10.38
CA ALA A 88 -3.91 4.80 -10.93
C ALA A 88 -3.73 5.94 -9.90
N LEU A 89 -3.70 5.63 -8.59
CA LEU A 89 -3.38 6.61 -7.54
C LEU A 89 -1.89 7.00 -7.54
N ARG A 90 -1.01 6.15 -8.08
CA ARG A 90 0.42 6.45 -8.26
C ARG A 90 0.60 7.23 -9.56
N MET A 91 0.91 8.53 -9.47
CA MET A 91 1.17 9.37 -10.65
C MET A 91 2.36 8.90 -11.50
N ASP A 92 3.25 8.11 -10.90
CA ASP A 92 4.44 7.55 -11.55
C ASP A 92 4.08 6.43 -12.55
N PHE A 93 2.89 5.84 -12.41
CA PHE A 93 2.42 4.75 -13.26
C PHE A 93 1.65 5.28 -14.46
N ARG A 94 2.10 4.91 -15.66
CA ARG A 94 1.44 5.30 -16.90
C ARG A 94 0.10 4.59 -17.04
N SER A 95 -0.91 5.35 -17.42
CA SER A 95 -2.27 4.84 -17.62
C SER A 95 -2.34 3.74 -18.68
N GLU A 96 -1.47 3.80 -19.70
CA GLU A 96 -1.38 2.78 -20.74
C GLU A 96 -0.89 1.45 -20.19
N ASP A 97 0.10 1.47 -19.29
CA ASP A 97 0.68 0.26 -18.71
C ASP A 97 -0.33 -0.44 -17.78
N ILE A 98 -1.10 0.34 -17.02
CA ILE A 98 -2.18 -0.18 -16.17
C ILE A 98 -3.28 -0.84 -17.01
N LYS A 99 -3.63 -0.26 -18.17
CA LYS A 99 -4.64 -0.84 -19.10
C LYS A 99 -4.16 -2.12 -19.78
N ARG A 100 -2.85 -2.30 -19.94
CA ARG A 100 -2.25 -3.48 -20.58
C ARG A 100 -2.17 -4.69 -19.65
N LEU A 101 -2.35 -4.51 -18.34
CA LEU A 101 -2.35 -5.59 -17.37
C LEU A 101 -3.48 -6.60 -17.61
N ARG A 102 -3.12 -7.88 -17.60
CA ARG A 102 -4.07 -9.00 -17.65
C ARG A 102 -4.27 -9.55 -16.25
N LEU A 103 -5.22 -8.94 -15.54
CA LEU A 103 -5.70 -9.31 -14.20
C LEU A 103 -6.98 -10.13 -14.31
#